data_AF-A0A918NJK1-F1
#
_entry.id   AF-A0A918NJK1-F1
#
_cell.length_a   1.000
_cell.length_b   1.000
_cell.length_c   1.000
_cell.angle_alpha   90.00
_cell.angle_beta   90.00
_cell.angle_gamma   90.00
#
_symmetry.space_group_name_H-M   'P 1'
#
loop_
_entity.id
_entity.type
_entity.pdbx_description
1 polymer ?
#
loop_
_entity_poly.entity_id
_entity_poly.type
_entity_poly.pdbx_seq_one_letter_code
_entity_poly.pdbx_strand_id
1 'polypeptide(L)' 'MTSHLNTESPCKLICTLDILLGVCTACGRTRGDIAQWTRYSDAQRALANNEASKRMKAFAEADSGTEKGN' A
#
# COMPACT_ATOMS: atom_id res chain seq x y z
N MET A 1 -19.30 14.23 15.29
CA MET A 1 -19.33 12.76 15.26
C MET A 1 -18.74 12.28 13.94
N THR A 2 -17.44 12.47 13.69
CA THR A 2 -16.80 11.96 12.46
C THR A 2 -16.25 10.58 12.75
N SER A 3 -16.97 9.55 12.33
CA SER A 3 -16.43 8.19 12.26
C SER A 3 -15.17 8.22 11.40
N HIS A 4 -14.01 7.96 12.01
CA HIS A 4 -12.74 7.84 11.30
C HIS A 4 -12.79 6.62 10.38
N LEU A 5 -13.14 6.85 9.12
CA LEU A 5 -12.86 5.90 8.04
C LEU A 5 -11.35 5.94 7.77
N ASN A 6 -10.77 4.79 7.44
CA ASN A 6 -9.33 4.64 7.15
C ASN A 6 -8.97 5.26 5.77
N THR A 7 -9.19 6.56 5.60
CA THR A 7 -9.03 7.29 4.32
C THR A 7 -7.76 8.12 4.25
N GLU A 8 -7.04 8.18 5.37
CA GLU A 8 -5.73 8.81 5.51
C GLU A 8 -4.73 8.15 4.56
N SER A 9 -3.76 8.92 4.06
CA SER A 9 -2.74 8.35 3.16
C SER A 9 -1.77 7.49 3.97
N PRO A 10 -1.62 6.17 3.68
CA PRO A 10 -0.68 5.30 4.38
C PRO A 10 0.77 5.48 3.87
N CYS A 11 1.03 6.55 3.11
CA CYS A 11 2.33 6.80 2.49
C CYS A 11 3.40 7.09 3.56
N LYS A 12 4.48 6.32 3.55
CA LYS A 12 5.66 6.53 4.40
C LYS A 12 6.71 7.43 3.76
N LEU A 13 6.37 8.09 2.64
CA LEU A 13 7.28 8.90 1.82
C LEU A 13 8.50 8.12 1.28
N ILE A 14 8.35 6.80 1.16
CA ILE A 14 9.30 5.91 0.52
C ILE A 14 8.63 5.41 -0.74
N CYS A 15 9.15 5.81 -1.90
CA CYS A 15 8.57 5.49 -3.21
C CYS A 15 9.35 4.36 -3.89
N THR A 16 9.46 3.23 -3.20
CA THR A 16 10.09 2.02 -3.75
C THR A 16 8.98 1.07 -4.18
N LEU A 17 8.89 0.78 -5.48
CA LEU A 17 7.92 -0.16 -6.01
C LEU A 17 8.59 -1.48 -6.36
N ASP A 18 7.99 -2.55 -5.89
CA ASP A 18 8.30 -3.89 -6.36
C ASP A 18 7.67 -4.09 -7.74
N ILE A 19 8.50 -4.46 -8.72
CA ILE A 19 8.06 -4.64 -10.11
C ILE A 19 7.34 -5.97 -10.35
N LEU A 20 7.59 -6.97 -9.51
CA LEU A 20 7.00 -8.31 -9.64
C LEU A 20 5.56 -8.29 -9.13
N LEU A 21 5.32 -7.60 -8.02
CA LEU A 21 4.03 -7.48 -7.35
C LEU A 21 3.27 -6.21 -7.76
N GLY A 22 3.96 -5.22 -8.34
CA GLY A 22 3.35 -3.97 -8.80
C GLY A 22 2.87 -3.06 -7.66
N VAL A 23 3.44 -3.21 -6.46
CA VAL A 23 3.06 -2.48 -5.24
C VAL A 23 4.24 -1.72 -4.65
N CYS A 24 3.96 -0.64 -3.90
CA CYS A 24 4.96 0.04 -3.08
C CYS A 24 5.35 -0.84 -1.89
N THR A 25 6.65 -1.07 -1.69
CA THR A 25 7.18 -1.92 -0.61
C THR A 25 7.02 -1.30 0.77
N ALA A 26 6.81 0.02 0.85
CA ALA A 26 6.65 0.72 2.12
C ALA A 26 5.19 0.91 2.56
N CYS A 27 4.27 1.08 1.61
CA CYS A 27 2.86 1.36 1.91
C CYS A 27 1.86 0.36 1.32
N GLY A 28 2.30 -0.59 0.49
CA GLY A 28 1.47 -1.64 -0.12
C GLY A 28 0.55 -1.20 -1.25
N ARG A 29 0.54 0.10 -1.58
CA ARG A 29 -0.37 0.64 -2.61
C ARG A 29 0.17 0.33 -4.00
N THR A 30 -0.72 0.05 -4.94
CA THR A 30 -0.34 -0.14 -6.35
C THR A 30 -0.06 1.19 -7.04
N ARG A 31 0.61 1.14 -8.19
CA ARG A 31 0.77 2.32 -9.07
C ARG A 31 -0.57 2.99 -9.40
N GLY A 32 -1.60 2.18 -9.67
CA GLY A 32 -2.95 2.66 -9.98
C GLY A 32 -3.56 3.41 -8.78
N ASP A 33 -3.45 2.82 -7.59
CA ASP A 33 -3.92 3.46 -6.35
C ASP A 33 -3.22 4.80 -6.11
N ILE A 34 -1.90 4.85 -6.28
CA ILE A 34 -1.11 6.08 -6.10
C ILE A 34 -1.55 7.16 -7.11
N ALA A 35 -1.67 6.80 -8.38
CA ALA A 35 -2.05 7.73 -9.45
C ALA A 35 -3.50 8.26 -9.31
N GLN A 36 -4.42 7.42 -8.83
CA GLN A 36 -5.83 7.76 -8.69
C GLN A 36 -6.19 8.31 -7.30
N TRP A 37 -5.25 8.38 -6.35
CA TRP A 37 -5.54 8.71 -4.95
C TRP A 37 -6.30 10.03 -4.78
N THR A 38 -5.92 11.07 -5.51
CA THR A 38 -6.58 12.38 -5.46
C THR A 38 -8.01 12.37 -6.01
N ARG A 39 -8.34 11.37 -6.83
CA ARG A 39 -9.66 11.18 -7.44
C ARG A 39 -10.56 10.22 -6.65
N TYR A 40 -9.99 9.47 -5.70
CA TYR A 40 -10.75 8.53 -4.87
C TYR A 40 -11.63 9.27 -3.85
N SER A 41 -12.88 8.83 -3.77
CA SER A 41 -13.79 9.12 -2.66
C SER A 41 -13.32 8.44 -1.37
N ASP A 42 -13.83 8.87 -0.22
CA ASP A 42 -13.49 8.28 1.09
C ASP A 42 -13.66 6.76 1.14
N ALA A 43 -14.75 6.24 0.56
CA ALA A 43 -14.96 4.79 0.48
C ALA A 43 -13.87 4.09 -0.34
N GLN A 44 -13.48 4.66 -1.50
CA GLN A 44 -12.42 4.12 -2.34
C GLN A 44 -11.05 4.20 -1.65
N ARG A 45 -10.79 5.27 -0.89
CA ARG A 45 -9.56 5.41 -0.10
C ARG A 45 -9.47 4.34 0.98
N ALA A 46 -10.56 4.11 1.71
CA ALA A 46 -10.65 3.07 2.72
C ALA A 46 -10.40 1.67 2.14
N LEU A 47 -11.01 1.36 0.99
CA LEU A 47 -10.78 0.10 0.27
C LEU A 47 -9.33 -0.04 -0.18
N ALA A 48 -8.76 0.99 -0.83
CA ALA A 48 -7.38 0.96 -1.29
C ALA A 48 -6.39 0.73 -0.16
N ASN A 49 -6.63 1.34 1.01
CA ASN A 49 -5.79 1.14 2.19
C ASN A 49 -5.95 -0.24 2.82
N ASN A 50 -7.17 -0.80 2.81
CA ASN A 50 -7.42 -2.16 3.26
C ASN A 50 -6.69 -3.19 2.38
N GLU A 51 -6.80 -3.03 1.06
CA GLU A 51 -6.11 -3.87 0.08
C GLU A 51 -4.60 -3.73 0.18
N ALA A 52 -4.08 -2.50 0.33
CA ALA A 52 -2.66 -2.28 0.55
C ALA A 52 -2.14 -2.99 1.80
N SER A 53 -2.91 -2.98 2.90
CA SER A 53 -2.56 -3.71 4.12
C SER A 53 -2.52 -5.22 3.93
N LYS A 54 -3.44 -5.79 3.12
CA LYS A 54 -3.42 -7.23 2.78
C LYS A 54 -2.19 -7.58 1.96
N ARG A 55 -1.86 -6.78 0.94
CA ARG A 55 -0.68 -6.99 0.09
C ARG A 55 0.62 -6.89 0.88
N MET A 56 0.72 -5.97 1.84
CA MET A 56 1.88 -5.86 2.73
C MET A 56 2.09 -7.12 3.58
N LYS A 57 1.01 -7.73 4.08
CA LYS A 57 1.11 -9.00 4.82
C LYS A 57 1.61 -10.12 3.92
N ALA A 58 1.01 -10.25 2.73
CA ALA A 58 1.45 -11.24 1.73
C ALA A 58 2.91 -11.02 1.27
N PHE A 59 3.34 -9.76 1.12
CA PHE A 59 4.72 -9.41 0.80
C PHE A 59 5.68 -9.74 1.94
N ALA A 60 5.33 -9.43 3.20
CA ALA A 60 6.16 -9.79 4.35
C ALA A 60 6.36 -11.30 4.46
N GLU A 61 5.32 -12.10 4.15
CA GLU A 61 5.43 -13.56 4.07
C GLU A 61 6.34 -14.01 2.90
N ALA A 62 6.32 -13.31 1.76
CA ALA A 62 7.15 -13.62 0.59
C ALA A 62 8.62 -13.17 0.74
N ASP A 63 8.88 -12.04 1.39
CA ASP A 63 10.21 -11.45 1.58
C ASP A 63 11.01 -12.13 2.71
N SER A 64 10.33 -12.92 3.56
CA SER A 64 10.95 -13.76 4.60
C SER A 64 11.94 -14.82 4.05
N GLY A 65 12.14 -14.89 2.74
CA GLY A 65 13.05 -15.81 2.04
C GLY A 65 14.27 -15.19 1.35
N THR A 66 14.51 -13.88 1.36
CA THR A 66 15.67 -13.30 0.63
C THR A 66 16.69 -12.62 1.55
N GLU A 67 17.67 -13.43 1.93
CA GLU A 67 19.11 -13.13 1.93
C GLU A 67 19.58 -11.71 2.34
N LYS A 68 20.16 -11.69 3.54
CA LYS A 68 21.22 -10.80 4.01
C LYS A 68 22.26 -10.53 2.90
N GLY A 69 22.32 -9.30 2.36
CA GLY A 69 23.21 -8.95 1.25
C GLY A 69 23.95 -7.62 1.44
N ASN A 70 25.18 -7.73 1.96
CA ASN A 70 26.27 -6.75 2.15
C ASN A 70 26.19 -5.81 3.36
#